data_AF-A0A426ZTX8-F1
#
_entry.id   AF-A0A426ZTX8-F1
#
_cell.length_a   1.000
_cell.length_b   1.000
_cell.length_c   1.000
_cell.angle_alpha   90.00
_cell.angle_beta   90.00
_cell.angle_gamma   90.00
#
_symmetry.space_group_name_H-M   'P 1'
#
loop_
_entity.id
_entity.type
_entity.pdbx_description
1 polymer ?
#
loop_
_entity_poly.entity_id
_entity_poly.type
_entity_poly.pdbx_seq_one_letter_code
_entity_poly.pdbx_strand_id
1 'polypeptide(L)'
;MHEKQNTKLPLKEPKVESKETENSCNLKNLLPEPVYTRLLESNTGLHLKSPQELTEMAMIYYDEVALPKLVSDFGSLELSPVDGRTLTDFMHTRGLRMCSLGQVVKLSEKLSHVQSLCIHEMIVRAFKHVVRAVIAAVSDTGDLSILIAATLNMLLGLPDSGVSHSAIRVHFLVWRWLEVFLRKRYKWELTTSNYNDIRKYAILRGLCHKVGIELAPRDFDMDSNFPYDKSDIISLVPVHKQVACSSADARQLLESSKMALDKGFGKINCSLWSLSSDDCWSLQSFSCCSLSYWRP
;
A
#
# COMPACT_ATOMS: atom_id res chain seq x y z
N MET A 1 51.33 -68.40 -21.10
CA MET A 1 51.24 -69.62 -20.26
C MET A 1 51.61 -69.18 -18.85
N HIS A 2 50.78 -69.17 -17.81
CA HIS A 2 49.53 -69.84 -17.54
C HIS A 2 48.52 -68.92 -16.83
N GLU A 3 47.29 -69.06 -17.28
CA GLU A 3 45.99 -68.65 -16.76
C GLU A 3 45.54 -69.76 -15.76
N LYS A 4 44.94 -69.52 -14.59
CA LYS A 4 43.52 -69.21 -14.25
C LYS A 4 43.42 -69.27 -12.72
N GLN A 5 42.53 -68.53 -12.04
CA GLN A 5 41.12 -68.86 -11.69
C GLN A 5 40.70 -67.78 -10.66
N ASN A 6 39.46 -67.34 -10.41
CA ASN A 6 38.07 -67.58 -10.80
C ASN A 6 37.32 -66.45 -10.01
N THR A 7 36.27 -65.77 -10.46
CA THR A 7 34.86 -66.15 -10.22
C THR A 7 33.94 -65.10 -10.84
N LYS A 8 32.90 -65.58 -11.53
CA LYS A 8 31.86 -64.84 -12.28
C LYS A 8 30.57 -64.80 -11.45
N LEU A 9 29.78 -63.71 -11.54
CA LEU A 9 28.30 -63.62 -11.59
C LEU A 9 27.83 -62.14 -11.46
N PRO A 10 26.63 -61.75 -11.93
CA PRO A 10 26.40 -60.56 -12.73
C PRO A 10 25.57 -59.45 -12.06
N LEU A 11 25.58 -58.29 -12.74
CA LEU A 11 24.63 -57.17 -12.70
C LEU A 11 23.52 -57.22 -11.63
N LYS A 12 23.57 -56.26 -10.71
CA LYS A 12 22.39 -55.73 -10.02
C LYS A 12 22.48 -54.21 -10.03
N GLU A 13 21.62 -53.56 -10.81
CA GLU A 13 21.25 -52.18 -10.54
C GLU A 13 20.69 -52.09 -9.11
N PRO A 14 20.96 -50.98 -8.39
CA PRO A 14 19.81 -50.22 -7.92
C PRO A 14 20.00 -48.70 -7.95
N LYS A 15 19.00 -48.06 -8.58
CA LYS A 15 18.24 -46.91 -8.08
C LYS A 15 18.97 -45.56 -8.01
N VAL A 16 18.95 -44.90 -9.17
CA VAL A 16 18.66 -43.47 -9.23
C VAL A 16 17.22 -43.27 -8.76
N GLU A 17 17.01 -43.00 -7.47
CA GLU A 17 15.79 -42.37 -6.95
C GLU A 17 15.91 -42.21 -5.43
N SER A 18 15.97 -40.95 -4.97
CA SER A 18 15.35 -40.48 -3.70
C SER A 18 15.96 -39.14 -3.24
N LYS A 19 15.79 -38.06 -4.03
CA LYS A 19 15.92 -36.68 -3.49
C LYS A 19 14.89 -35.69 -4.04
N GLU A 20 14.14 -36.02 -5.09
CA GLU A 20 13.20 -35.08 -5.73
C GLU A 20 11.77 -35.14 -5.18
N THR A 21 11.40 -36.18 -4.43
CA THR A 21 10.01 -36.42 -4.02
C THR A 21 9.63 -35.84 -2.66
N GLU A 22 10.59 -35.48 -1.79
CA GLU A 22 10.28 -34.98 -0.43
C GLU A 22 9.75 -33.54 -0.40
N ASN A 23 10.07 -32.70 -1.40
CA ASN A 23 9.62 -31.29 -1.38
C ASN A 23 8.23 -31.08 -2.01
N SER A 24 7.75 -32.04 -2.81
CA SER A 24 6.44 -31.97 -3.49
C SER A 24 5.23 -32.01 -2.53
N CYS A 25 5.44 -32.49 -1.29
CA CYS A 25 4.35 -32.77 -0.35
C CYS A 25 3.91 -31.59 0.52
N ASN A 26 4.60 -30.44 0.48
CA ASN A 26 4.28 -29.33 1.38
C ASN A 26 3.11 -28.46 0.88
N LEU A 27 2.97 -28.20 -0.42
CA LEU A 27 1.93 -27.30 -0.92
C LEU A 27 0.54 -27.96 -1.01
N LYS A 28 0.52 -29.24 -1.42
CA LYS A 28 -0.72 -30.00 -1.58
C LYS A 28 -1.49 -30.15 -0.26
N ASN A 29 -0.78 -30.23 0.86
CA ASN A 29 -1.38 -30.33 2.20
C ASN A 29 -1.92 -28.97 2.73
N LEU A 30 -1.53 -27.85 2.12
CA LEU A 30 -1.90 -26.49 2.56
C LEU A 30 -3.02 -25.87 1.72
N LEU A 31 -3.28 -26.40 0.52
CA LEU A 31 -4.24 -25.84 -0.43
C LEU A 31 -5.43 -26.79 -0.61
N PRO A 32 -6.66 -26.27 -0.77
CA PRO A 32 -7.78 -27.08 -1.24
C PRO A 32 -7.48 -27.69 -2.62
N GLU A 33 -7.87 -28.94 -2.84
CA GLU A 33 -7.69 -29.66 -4.11
C GLU A 33 -8.09 -28.87 -5.39
N PRO A 34 -9.20 -28.08 -5.42
CA PRO A 34 -9.53 -27.28 -6.61
C PRO A 34 -8.56 -26.13 -6.88
N VAL A 35 -7.82 -25.64 -5.88
CA VAL A 35 -6.81 -24.59 -6.05
C VAL A 35 -5.49 -25.20 -6.54
N TYR A 36 -5.15 -26.36 -6.00
CA TYR A 36 -3.93 -27.08 -6.39
C TYR A 36 -3.99 -27.56 -7.85
N THR A 37 -5.13 -28.06 -8.30
CA THR A 37 -5.35 -28.46 -9.71
C THR A 37 -5.21 -27.29 -10.68
N ARG A 38 -5.81 -26.12 -10.39
CA ARG A 38 -5.59 -24.89 -11.18
C ARG A 38 -4.12 -24.49 -11.25
N LEU A 39 -3.39 -24.67 -10.14
CA LEU A 39 -1.96 -24.33 -10.08
C LEU A 39 -1.10 -25.28 -10.92
N LEU A 40 -1.47 -26.57 -10.99
CA LEU A 40 -0.86 -27.52 -11.93
C LEU A 40 -1.14 -27.13 -13.39
N GLU A 41 -2.38 -26.82 -13.72
CA GLU A 41 -2.82 -26.43 -15.07
C GLU A 41 -2.13 -25.14 -15.56
N SER A 42 -1.70 -24.27 -14.64
CA SER A 42 -1.03 -23.02 -14.97
C SER A 42 0.35 -23.20 -15.64
N ASN A 43 0.96 -24.40 -15.60
CA ASN A 43 2.29 -24.71 -16.16
C ASN A 43 3.42 -23.76 -15.70
N THR A 44 3.23 -23.05 -14.58
CA THR A 44 4.20 -22.07 -14.05
C THR A 44 5.35 -22.70 -13.26
N GLY A 45 5.31 -24.02 -13.02
CA GLY A 45 6.28 -24.73 -12.19
C GLY A 45 6.25 -24.36 -10.70
N LEU A 46 5.26 -23.56 -10.26
CA LEU A 46 5.14 -23.11 -8.87
C LEU A 46 4.71 -24.23 -7.90
N HIS A 47 4.06 -25.29 -8.40
CA HIS A 47 3.59 -26.42 -7.60
C HIS A 47 4.73 -27.25 -7.00
N LEU A 48 5.94 -27.16 -7.57
CA LEU A 48 7.11 -27.92 -7.14
C LEU A 48 7.92 -27.21 -6.04
N LYS A 49 7.61 -25.93 -5.78
CA LYS A 49 8.41 -25.07 -4.90
C LYS A 49 7.85 -25.07 -3.50
N SER A 50 8.73 -24.91 -2.52
CA SER A 50 8.30 -24.81 -1.12
C SER A 50 7.58 -23.48 -0.85
N PRO A 51 6.71 -23.38 0.18
CA PRO A 51 6.10 -22.11 0.57
C PRO A 51 7.11 -20.99 0.85
N GLN A 52 8.29 -21.35 1.38
CA GLN A 52 9.38 -20.41 1.66
C GLN A 52 9.98 -19.87 0.37
N GLU A 53 10.31 -20.74 -0.58
CA GLU A 53 10.80 -20.35 -1.91
C GLU A 53 9.78 -19.49 -2.67
N LEU A 54 8.49 -19.84 -2.59
CA LEU A 54 7.42 -19.04 -3.18
C LEU A 54 7.35 -17.63 -2.58
N THR A 55 7.54 -17.53 -1.26
CA THR A 55 7.57 -16.25 -0.56
C THR A 55 8.76 -15.40 -0.99
N GLU A 56 9.95 -15.99 -1.07
CA GLU A 56 11.16 -15.31 -1.53
C GLU A 56 11.03 -14.81 -2.96
N MET A 57 10.56 -15.67 -3.88
CA MET A 57 10.30 -15.27 -5.25
C MET A 57 9.26 -14.16 -5.36
N ALA A 58 8.20 -14.20 -4.54
CA ALA A 58 7.20 -13.14 -4.50
C ALA A 58 7.80 -11.81 -4.02
N MET A 59 8.70 -11.84 -3.02
CA MET A 59 9.42 -10.65 -2.58
C MET A 59 10.35 -10.10 -3.66
N ILE A 60 11.11 -10.97 -4.35
CA ILE A 60 11.96 -10.58 -5.47
C ILE A 60 11.13 -9.93 -6.58
N TYR A 61 10.02 -10.55 -6.99
CA TYR A 61 9.11 -9.97 -7.98
C TYR A 61 8.57 -8.60 -7.52
N TYR A 62 8.23 -8.48 -6.24
CA TYR A 62 7.71 -7.23 -5.68
C TYR A 62 8.71 -6.08 -5.82
N ASP A 63 9.97 -6.32 -5.43
CA ASP A 63 11.01 -5.28 -5.41
C ASP A 63 11.62 -5.01 -6.79
N GLU A 64 11.84 -6.05 -7.60
CA GLU A 64 12.56 -5.96 -8.88
C GLU A 64 11.64 -5.73 -10.10
N VAL A 65 10.34 -6.07 -10.00
CA VAL A 65 9.41 -5.99 -11.13
C VAL A 65 8.23 -5.09 -10.84
N ALA A 66 7.48 -5.35 -9.77
CA ALA A 66 6.21 -4.69 -9.52
C ALA A 66 6.37 -3.18 -9.19
N LEU A 67 7.30 -2.83 -8.31
CA LEU A 67 7.57 -1.42 -7.97
C LEU A 67 8.23 -0.65 -9.13
N PRO A 68 9.27 -1.16 -9.80
CA PRO A 68 9.86 -0.48 -10.95
C PRO A 68 8.85 -0.29 -12.09
N LYS A 69 7.97 -1.26 -12.35
CA LYS A 69 6.90 -1.12 -13.35
C LYS A 69 5.92 -0.02 -12.97
N LEU A 70 5.53 0.11 -11.70
CA LEU A 70 4.72 1.25 -11.24
C LEU A 70 5.39 2.59 -11.55
N VAL A 71 6.67 2.74 -11.21
CA VAL A 71 7.41 3.98 -11.45
C VAL A 71 7.60 4.25 -12.93
N SER A 72 7.85 3.21 -13.73
CA SER A 72 7.91 3.31 -15.18
C SER A 72 6.61 3.84 -15.76
N ASP A 73 5.46 3.39 -15.26
CA ASP A 73 4.15 3.79 -15.78
C ASP A 73 3.78 5.22 -15.35
N PHE A 74 4.33 5.70 -14.22
CA PHE A 74 4.30 7.11 -13.88
C PHE A 74 5.20 7.95 -14.79
N GLY A 75 6.37 7.42 -15.18
CA GLY A 75 7.30 8.07 -16.09
C GLY A 75 6.80 8.14 -17.54
N SER A 76 6.06 7.13 -17.99
CA SER A 76 5.42 7.09 -19.32
C SER A 76 4.07 7.83 -19.36
N LEU A 77 3.58 8.32 -18.23
CA LEU A 77 2.27 8.96 -18.07
C LEU A 77 1.09 8.04 -18.40
N GLU A 78 1.29 6.72 -18.43
CA GLU A 78 0.19 5.74 -18.47
C GLU A 78 -0.68 5.87 -17.23
N LEU A 79 -0.04 6.12 -16.08
CA LEU A 79 -0.69 6.52 -14.84
C LEU A 79 -0.14 7.87 -14.41
N SER A 80 -1.00 8.78 -13.97
CA SER A 80 -0.56 10.08 -13.44
C SER A 80 -1.29 10.40 -12.14
N PRO A 81 -0.65 10.19 -10.97
CA PRO A 81 -1.27 10.51 -9.71
C PRO A 81 -1.29 12.02 -9.50
N VAL A 82 -2.48 12.58 -9.33
CA VAL A 82 -2.69 14.02 -9.10
C VAL A 82 -2.56 14.34 -7.60
N ASP A 83 -2.92 13.40 -6.74
CA ASP A 83 -2.96 13.57 -5.30
C ASP A 83 -2.73 12.25 -4.54
N GLY A 84 -2.67 12.33 -3.21
CA GLY A 84 -2.43 11.14 -2.37
C GLY A 84 -3.51 10.07 -2.49
N ARG A 85 -4.75 10.46 -2.85
CA ARG A 85 -5.85 9.51 -3.08
C ARG A 85 -5.60 8.71 -4.35
N THR A 86 -5.43 9.38 -5.49
CA THR A 86 -5.13 8.73 -6.77
C THR A 86 -3.84 7.91 -6.72
N LEU A 87 -2.80 8.39 -6.02
CA LEU A 87 -1.60 7.61 -5.75
C LEU A 87 -1.90 6.31 -5.00
N THR A 88 -2.71 6.39 -3.92
CA THR A 88 -3.12 5.23 -3.14
C THR A 88 -3.93 4.25 -3.99
N ASP A 89 -4.83 4.76 -4.84
CA ASP A 89 -5.67 3.94 -5.71
C ASP A 89 -4.84 3.18 -6.75
N PHE A 90 -3.85 3.82 -7.38
CA PHE A 90 -2.94 3.14 -8.31
C PHE A 90 -2.08 2.08 -7.62
N MET A 91 -1.59 2.34 -6.42
CA MET A 91 -0.85 1.32 -5.65
C MET A 91 -1.76 0.14 -5.30
N HIS A 92 -2.96 0.40 -4.77
CA HIS A 92 -3.88 -0.65 -4.37
C HIS A 92 -4.41 -1.47 -5.55
N THR A 93 -4.68 -0.84 -6.69
CA THR A 93 -5.15 -1.52 -7.91
C THR A 93 -4.12 -2.54 -8.41
N ARG A 94 -2.83 -2.31 -8.14
CA ARG A 94 -1.73 -3.22 -8.47
C ARG A 94 -1.35 -4.19 -7.35
N GLY A 95 -2.12 -4.23 -6.26
CA GLY A 95 -1.81 -5.07 -5.09
C GLY A 95 -0.57 -4.63 -4.33
N LEU A 96 -0.09 -3.40 -4.54
CA LEU A 96 1.10 -2.87 -3.88
C LEU A 96 0.77 -2.35 -2.49
N ARG A 97 1.68 -2.62 -1.55
CA ARG A 97 1.55 -2.22 -0.15
C ARG A 97 1.95 -0.76 -0.01
N MET A 98 1.13 0.04 0.65
CA MET A 98 1.48 1.44 0.93
C MET A 98 2.77 1.61 1.75
N CYS A 99 3.26 0.58 2.45
CA CYS A 99 4.55 0.63 3.15
C CYS A 99 5.75 0.71 2.19
N SER A 100 5.61 0.37 0.91
CA SER A 100 6.69 0.50 -0.07
C SER A 100 6.83 1.89 -0.66
N LEU A 101 6.06 2.90 -0.21
CA LEU A 101 6.22 4.29 -0.65
C LEU A 101 7.67 4.78 -0.52
N GLY A 102 8.39 4.40 0.53
CA GLY A 102 9.80 4.77 0.68
C GLY A 102 10.69 4.21 -0.43
N GLN A 103 10.39 3.01 -0.92
CA GLN A 103 11.11 2.42 -2.07
C GLN A 103 10.69 3.07 -3.38
N VAL A 104 9.40 3.41 -3.54
CA VAL A 104 8.91 4.16 -4.71
C VAL A 104 9.61 5.51 -4.83
N VAL A 105 9.85 6.23 -3.72
CA VAL A 105 10.61 7.48 -3.71
C VAL A 105 12.04 7.27 -4.24
N LYS A 106 12.72 6.20 -3.80
CA LYS A 106 14.09 5.87 -4.27
C LYS A 106 14.13 5.51 -5.75
N LEU A 107 13.12 4.81 -6.26
CA LEU A 107 13.05 4.42 -7.67
C LEU A 107 12.66 5.60 -8.59
N SER A 108 12.05 6.65 -8.04
CA SER A 108 11.49 7.78 -8.80
C SER A 108 12.39 9.04 -8.82
N GLU A 109 13.71 8.88 -8.73
CA GLU A 109 14.69 10.00 -8.74
C GLU A 109 14.50 11.00 -9.89
N LYS A 110 14.05 10.52 -11.06
CA LYS A 110 13.80 11.37 -12.23
C LYS A 110 12.44 12.08 -12.22
N LEU A 111 11.57 11.76 -11.25
CA LEU A 111 10.17 12.21 -11.17
C LEU A 111 9.94 12.98 -9.86
N SER A 112 10.44 14.20 -9.78
CA SER A 112 10.35 15.05 -8.58
C SER A 112 8.92 15.23 -8.06
N HIS A 113 7.94 15.33 -8.97
CA HIS A 113 6.52 15.41 -8.60
C HIS A 113 6.05 14.16 -7.85
N VAL A 114 6.41 12.96 -8.32
CA VAL A 114 6.03 11.69 -7.72
C VAL A 114 6.72 11.50 -6.37
N GLN A 115 8.01 11.86 -6.26
CA GLN A 115 8.72 11.84 -4.98
C GLN A 115 8.04 12.73 -3.94
N SER A 116 7.78 13.99 -4.30
CA SER A 116 7.08 14.96 -3.44
C SER A 116 5.71 14.40 -3.01
N LEU A 117 4.95 13.84 -3.94
CA LEU A 117 3.64 13.26 -3.64
C LEU A 117 3.71 12.07 -2.68
N CYS A 118 4.67 11.16 -2.87
CA CYS A 118 4.89 10.03 -1.98
C CYS A 118 5.30 10.48 -0.58
N ILE A 119 6.16 11.49 -0.47
CA ILE A 119 6.58 12.07 0.82
C ILE A 119 5.39 12.71 1.52
N HIS A 120 4.58 13.52 0.82
CA HIS A 120 3.35 14.09 1.38
C HIS A 120 2.42 13.01 1.92
N GLU A 121 2.16 11.96 1.14
CA GLU A 121 1.28 10.86 1.54
C GLU A 121 1.84 10.10 2.75
N MET A 122 3.16 9.88 2.82
CA MET A 122 3.80 9.29 3.99
C MET A 122 3.59 10.12 5.26
N ILE A 123 3.76 11.45 5.17
CA ILE A 123 3.61 12.39 6.29
C ILE A 123 2.14 12.46 6.74
N VAL A 124 1.21 12.62 5.79
CA VAL A 124 -0.23 12.64 6.09
C VAL A 124 -0.67 11.34 6.76
N ARG A 125 -0.23 10.18 6.25
CA ARG A 125 -0.54 8.87 6.85
C ARG A 125 0.08 8.68 8.22
N ALA A 126 1.23 9.28 8.50
CA ALA A 126 1.83 9.29 9.82
C ALA A 126 1.01 10.19 10.75
N PHE A 127 0.95 11.49 10.43
CA PHE A 127 0.40 12.50 11.32
C PHE A 127 -1.09 12.34 11.61
N LYS A 128 -1.87 11.68 10.73
CA LYS A 128 -3.28 11.35 11.02
C LYS A 128 -3.45 10.60 12.36
N HIS A 129 -2.45 9.80 12.76
CA HIS A 129 -2.51 9.05 14.01
C HIS A 129 -2.44 9.97 15.23
N VAL A 130 -1.61 11.01 15.16
CA VAL A 130 -1.51 12.06 16.19
C VAL A 130 -2.83 12.82 16.28
N VAL A 131 -3.33 13.32 15.14
CA VAL A 131 -4.59 14.08 15.11
C VAL A 131 -5.77 13.25 15.64
N ARG A 132 -5.89 11.98 15.22
CA ARG A 132 -6.95 11.09 15.73
C ARG A 132 -6.81 10.81 17.23
N ALA A 133 -5.60 10.69 17.74
CA ALA A 133 -5.36 10.50 19.18
C ALA A 133 -5.76 11.75 19.96
N VAL A 134 -5.44 12.95 19.45
CA VAL A 134 -5.88 14.22 20.04
C VAL A 134 -7.41 14.28 20.08
N ILE A 135 -8.08 14.07 18.93
CA ILE A 135 -9.55 14.06 18.84
C ILE A 135 -10.18 13.08 19.82
N ALA A 136 -9.62 11.87 19.94
CA ALA A 136 -10.14 10.84 20.84
C ALA A 136 -9.93 11.17 22.33
N ALA A 137 -8.98 12.04 22.67
CA ALA A 137 -8.67 12.43 24.04
C ALA A 137 -9.50 13.63 24.53
N VAL A 138 -10.18 14.35 23.63
CA VAL A 138 -10.96 15.54 23.99
C VAL A 138 -12.37 15.15 24.43
N SER A 139 -12.78 15.62 25.62
CA SER A 139 -14.13 15.42 26.14
C SER A 139 -15.09 16.57 25.78
N ASP A 140 -14.58 17.81 25.69
CA ASP A 140 -15.38 19.00 25.37
C ASP A 140 -15.22 19.42 23.89
N THR A 141 -16.36 19.64 23.23
CA THR A 141 -16.43 20.16 21.86
C THR A 141 -15.79 21.54 21.69
N GLY A 142 -15.80 22.39 22.72
CA GLY A 142 -15.17 23.72 22.67
C GLY A 142 -13.65 23.63 22.52
N ASP A 143 -13.02 22.75 23.31
CA ASP A 143 -11.58 22.52 23.31
C ASP A 143 -11.11 21.74 22.06
N LEU A 144 -12.00 20.98 21.42
CA LEU A 144 -11.66 20.18 20.24
C LEU A 144 -11.11 21.05 19.10
N SER A 145 -11.79 22.15 18.80
CA SER A 145 -11.38 23.08 17.74
C SER A 145 -10.00 23.69 18.02
N ILE A 146 -9.76 24.09 19.28
CA ILE A 146 -8.50 24.67 19.75
C ILE A 146 -7.37 23.65 19.62
N LEU A 147 -7.59 22.41 20.07
CA LEU A 147 -6.59 21.35 20.05
C LEU A 147 -6.28 20.86 18.62
N ILE A 148 -7.27 20.80 17.74
CA ILE A 148 -7.04 20.50 16.32
C ILE A 148 -6.19 21.59 15.68
N ALA A 149 -6.56 22.87 15.85
CA ALA A 149 -5.80 24.00 15.31
C ALA A 149 -4.36 24.03 15.83
N ALA A 150 -4.16 23.85 17.14
CA ALA A 150 -2.83 23.74 17.75
C ALA A 150 -2.01 22.57 17.17
N THR A 151 -2.64 21.41 16.98
CA THR A 151 -1.98 20.23 16.39
C THR A 151 -1.59 20.48 14.92
N LEU A 152 -2.42 21.17 14.15
CA LEU A 152 -2.09 21.56 12.77
C LEU A 152 -0.96 22.58 12.73
N ASN A 153 -0.96 23.57 13.63
CA ASN A 153 0.12 24.55 13.77
C ASN A 153 1.45 23.88 14.11
N MET A 154 1.47 22.84 14.96
CA MET A 154 2.69 22.09 15.26
C MET A 154 3.31 21.38 14.03
N LEU A 155 2.49 20.97 13.05
CA LEU A 155 2.96 20.34 11.82
C LEU A 155 3.29 21.34 10.72
N LEU A 156 2.46 22.35 10.51
CA LEU A 156 2.49 23.19 9.31
C LEU A 156 2.88 24.66 9.60
N GLY A 157 2.78 25.10 10.85
CA GLY A 157 3.24 26.41 11.30
C GLY A 157 4.74 26.46 11.51
N LEU A 158 5.30 27.67 11.53
CA LEU A 158 6.70 27.88 11.86
C LEU A 158 6.93 27.85 13.38
N PRO A 159 7.99 27.19 13.86
CA PRO A 159 8.34 27.25 15.29
C PRO A 159 8.79 28.67 15.67
N ASP A 160 8.38 29.15 16.85
CA ASP A 160 8.87 30.41 17.42
C ASP A 160 10.40 30.38 17.52
N SER A 161 11.05 31.38 16.90
CA SER A 161 12.50 31.51 16.73
C SER A 161 13.28 31.79 18.02
N GLY A 162 12.69 31.56 19.20
CA GLY A 162 13.30 31.83 20.50
C GLY A 162 14.37 30.82 20.92
N VAL A 163 14.41 29.63 20.31
CA VAL A 163 15.39 28.60 20.64
C VAL A 163 15.91 27.94 19.36
N SER A 164 17.10 28.39 18.96
CA SER A 164 17.97 27.84 17.90
C SER A 164 17.58 28.14 16.46
N HIS A 165 18.56 28.64 15.71
CA HIS A 165 18.67 28.64 14.25
C HIS A 165 18.64 27.19 13.69
N SER A 166 17.56 26.45 13.92
CA SER A 166 17.39 25.14 13.32
C SER A 166 16.80 25.33 11.92
N ALA A 167 17.45 24.74 10.90
CA ALA A 167 16.98 24.78 9.51
C ALA A 167 15.61 24.06 9.30
N ILE A 168 15.00 23.57 10.38
CA ILE A 168 13.82 22.71 10.40
C ILE A 168 12.59 23.58 10.61
N ARG A 169 11.77 23.73 9.55
CA ARG A 169 10.54 24.56 9.55
C ARG A 169 9.33 23.88 10.20
N VAL A 170 9.53 23.06 11.23
CA VAL A 170 8.47 22.32 11.94
C VAL A 170 8.84 22.11 13.41
N HIS A 171 7.84 21.97 14.28
CA HIS A 171 8.05 21.76 15.71
C HIS A 171 8.91 20.51 15.99
N PHE A 172 9.91 20.63 16.87
CA PHE A 172 10.93 19.60 17.10
C PHE A 172 10.37 18.23 17.51
N LEU A 173 9.30 18.21 18.34
CA LEU A 173 8.65 16.95 18.74
C LEU A 173 8.01 16.24 17.56
N VAL A 174 7.38 17.01 16.66
CA VAL A 174 6.74 16.47 15.45
C VAL A 174 7.80 15.94 14.51
N TRP A 175 8.89 16.68 14.31
CA TRP A 175 10.04 16.23 13.53
C TRP A 175 10.58 14.88 14.02
N ARG A 176 10.95 14.80 15.30
CA ARG A 176 11.51 13.59 15.91
C ARG A 176 10.55 12.40 15.80
N TRP A 177 9.26 12.64 16.05
CA TRP A 177 8.24 11.60 15.92
C TRP A 177 8.09 11.11 14.48
N LEU A 178 8.06 12.05 13.53
CA LEU A 178 7.91 11.77 12.11
C LEU A 178 9.11 10.97 11.58
N GLU A 179 10.33 11.35 11.92
CA GLU A 179 11.56 10.64 11.55
C GLU A 179 11.52 9.17 12.02
N VAL A 180 11.17 8.94 13.30
CA VAL A 180 11.07 7.58 13.85
C VAL A 180 9.95 6.79 13.18
N PHE A 181 8.79 7.40 12.94
CA PHE A 181 7.64 6.74 12.32
C PHE A 181 7.95 6.35 10.87
N LEU A 182 8.52 7.26 10.09
CA LEU A 182 8.83 7.04 8.68
C LEU A 182 9.91 5.99 8.48
N ARG A 183 10.96 6.02 9.30
CA ARG A 183 12.02 5.01 9.28
C ARG A 183 11.48 3.61 9.60
N LYS A 184 10.65 3.48 10.64
CA LYS A 184 10.07 2.18 11.03
C LYS A 184 9.05 1.64 10.01
N ARG A 185 8.18 2.50 9.48
CA ARG A 185 7.06 2.06 8.64
C ARG A 185 7.39 1.96 7.14
N TYR A 186 8.17 2.90 6.63
CA TYR A 186 8.44 3.03 5.19
C TYR A 186 9.90 2.81 4.82
N LYS A 187 10.79 2.57 5.80
CA LYS A 187 12.25 2.47 5.58
C LYS A 187 12.80 3.72 4.87
N TRP A 188 12.24 4.88 5.21
CA TRP A 188 12.58 6.17 4.62
C TRP A 188 13.12 7.12 5.69
N GLU A 189 14.21 7.80 5.35
CA GLU A 189 14.85 8.81 6.19
C GLU A 189 14.44 10.21 5.71
N LEU A 190 13.84 10.99 6.61
CA LEU A 190 13.37 12.33 6.28
C LEU A 190 14.52 13.34 6.46
N THR A 191 14.93 13.99 5.37
CA THR A 191 15.94 15.06 5.40
C THR A 191 15.29 16.43 5.46
N THR A 192 16.02 17.42 6.00
CA THR A 192 15.53 18.80 6.13
C THR A 192 15.23 19.44 4.78
N SER A 193 16.04 19.16 3.75
CA SER A 193 15.79 19.63 2.38
C SER A 193 14.46 19.12 1.84
N ASN A 194 14.24 17.81 1.95
CA ASN A 194 13.03 17.15 1.47
C ASN A 194 11.78 17.67 2.19
N TYR A 195 11.92 18.12 3.44
CA TYR A 195 10.82 18.69 4.18
C TYR A 195 10.52 20.14 3.79
N ASN A 196 11.54 20.95 3.55
CA ASN A 196 11.36 22.35 3.17
C ASN A 196 10.71 22.52 1.79
N ASP A 197 10.89 21.54 0.89
CA ASP A 197 10.28 21.53 -0.45
C ASP A 197 8.83 21.01 -0.47
N ILE A 198 8.25 20.72 0.70
CA ILE A 198 6.90 20.18 0.80
C ILE A 198 5.83 21.24 0.51
N ARG A 199 4.83 20.83 -0.27
CA ARG A 199 3.60 21.59 -0.49
C ARG A 199 2.66 21.45 0.72
N LYS A 200 2.75 22.38 1.67
CA LYS A 200 1.93 22.41 2.91
C LYS A 200 0.43 22.23 2.66
N TYR A 201 -0.13 22.89 1.63
CA TYR A 201 -1.53 22.72 1.23
C TYR A 201 -1.90 21.29 0.80
N ALA A 202 -0.99 20.56 0.17
CA ALA A 202 -1.23 19.17 -0.21
C ALA A 202 -1.31 18.27 1.03
N ILE A 203 -0.47 18.52 2.03
CA ILE A 203 -0.54 17.84 3.33
C ILE A 203 -1.83 18.18 4.06
N LEU A 204 -2.17 19.47 4.18
CA LEU A 204 -3.39 19.92 4.84
C LEU A 204 -4.63 19.22 4.27
N ARG A 205 -4.79 19.31 2.94
CA ARG A 205 -5.89 18.65 2.22
C ARG A 205 -5.89 17.14 2.42
N GLY A 206 -4.72 16.50 2.37
CA GLY A 206 -4.60 15.07 2.63
C GLY A 206 -5.03 14.69 4.05
N LEU A 207 -4.67 15.51 5.03
CA LEU A 207 -4.98 15.28 6.44
C LEU A 207 -6.47 15.48 6.72
N CYS A 208 -7.07 16.56 6.21
CA CYS A 208 -8.51 16.81 6.23
C CYS A 208 -9.29 15.61 5.70
N HIS A 209 -8.92 15.07 4.53
CA HIS A 209 -9.61 13.90 3.96
C HIS A 209 -9.42 12.60 4.74
N LYS A 210 -8.26 12.38 5.38
CA LYS A 210 -8.00 11.12 6.11
C LYS A 210 -8.56 11.12 7.54
N VAL A 211 -8.62 12.28 8.17
CA VAL A 211 -9.16 12.44 9.53
C VAL A 211 -10.65 12.77 9.47
N GLY A 212 -11.07 13.53 8.44
CA GLY A 212 -12.42 14.03 8.27
C GLY A 212 -12.63 15.43 8.84
N ILE A 213 -11.59 16.26 8.86
CA ILE A 213 -11.69 17.64 9.39
C ILE A 213 -12.12 18.56 8.25
N GLU A 214 -13.17 19.35 8.49
CA GLU A 214 -13.61 20.42 7.59
C GLU A 214 -13.06 21.76 8.09
N LEU A 215 -12.35 22.46 7.20
CA LEU A 215 -11.73 23.75 7.48
C LEU A 215 -12.47 24.86 6.76
N ALA A 216 -12.47 26.05 7.36
CA ALA A 216 -12.97 27.27 6.74
C ALA A 216 -12.15 27.60 5.48
N PRO A 217 -12.81 27.98 4.37
CA PRO A 217 -12.12 28.41 3.16
C PRO A 217 -11.53 29.80 3.39
N ARG A 218 -10.28 29.84 3.87
CA ARG A 218 -9.47 31.06 4.01
C ARG A 218 -8.12 30.86 3.34
N ASP A 219 -7.53 31.95 2.87
CA ASP A 219 -6.12 32.01 2.52
C ASP A 219 -5.27 31.97 3.80
N PHE A 220 -4.70 30.80 4.10
CA PHE A 220 -3.85 30.59 5.27
C PHE A 220 -2.43 31.09 5.00
N ASP A 221 -1.91 31.95 5.88
CA ASP A 221 -0.50 32.32 5.85
C ASP A 221 0.35 31.20 6.47
N MET A 222 0.88 30.34 5.59
CA MET A 222 1.69 29.18 5.98
C MET A 222 3.11 29.55 6.43
N ASP A 223 3.51 30.81 6.31
CA ASP A 223 4.77 31.34 6.83
C ASP A 223 4.61 31.97 8.22
N SER A 224 3.38 31.99 8.76
CA SER A 224 3.12 32.34 10.15
C SER A 224 3.43 31.18 11.12
N ASN A 225 3.61 31.53 12.39
CA ASN A 225 3.82 30.56 13.47
C ASN A 225 2.51 29.81 13.80
N PHE A 226 1.38 30.52 13.65
CA PHE A 226 0.04 30.01 13.94
C PHE A 226 -0.90 30.27 12.76
N PRO A 227 -0.77 29.52 11.65
CA PRO A 227 -1.65 29.66 10.48
C PRO A 227 -3.14 29.37 10.77
N TYR A 228 -3.42 28.49 11.75
CA TYR A 228 -4.77 28.02 12.07
C TYR A 228 -5.23 28.52 13.44
N ASP A 229 -6.49 28.92 13.51
CA ASP A 229 -7.21 29.28 14.74
C ASP A 229 -8.41 28.34 14.97
N LYS A 230 -8.99 28.38 16.17
CA LYS A 230 -10.18 27.60 16.54
C LYS A 230 -11.37 27.88 15.62
N SER A 231 -11.50 29.12 15.15
CA SER A 231 -12.59 29.55 14.27
C SER A 231 -12.53 28.90 12.88
N ASP A 232 -11.40 28.27 12.54
CA ASP A 232 -11.17 27.65 11.24
C ASP A 232 -11.69 26.23 11.17
N ILE A 233 -11.88 25.58 12.31
CA ILE A 233 -12.37 24.21 12.39
C ILE A 233 -13.90 24.27 12.34
N ILE A 234 -14.48 23.99 11.19
CA ILE A 234 -15.94 24.07 11.00
C ILE A 234 -16.61 22.83 11.56
N SER A 235 -16.13 21.65 11.15
CA SER A 235 -16.78 20.39 11.50
C SER A 235 -15.80 19.21 11.48
N LEU A 236 -16.24 18.10 12.07
CA LEU A 236 -15.55 16.82 12.03
C LEU A 236 -16.51 15.75 11.51
N VAL A 237 -16.18 15.18 10.36
CA VAL A 237 -16.94 14.12 9.70
C VAL A 237 -16.24 12.78 9.93
N PRO A 238 -16.91 11.76 10.48
CA PRO A 238 -16.28 10.46 10.72
C PRO A 238 -15.87 9.78 9.40
N VAL A 239 -14.61 9.38 9.31
CA VAL A 239 -14.07 8.63 8.16
C VAL A 239 -13.97 7.15 8.49
N HIS A 240 -14.84 6.34 7.89
CA HIS A 240 -14.78 4.88 7.95
C HIS A 240 -14.22 4.29 6.65
N LYS A 241 -13.46 3.19 6.77
CA LYS A 241 -13.00 2.43 5.61
C LYS A 241 -14.07 1.39 5.28
N GLN A 242 -14.82 1.61 4.21
CA GLN A 242 -15.69 0.56 3.66
C GLN A 242 -14.85 -0.34 2.75
N VAL A 243 -15.09 -1.66 2.86
CA VAL A 243 -14.59 -2.60 1.87
C VAL A 243 -15.56 -2.53 0.69
N ALA A 244 -15.24 -1.73 -0.31
CA ALA A 244 -15.95 -1.79 -1.58
C ALA A 244 -15.51 -3.07 -2.29
N CYS A 245 -16.38 -4.08 -2.35
CA CYS A 245 -16.15 -5.27 -3.17
C CYS A 245 -16.44 -4.89 -4.63
N SER A 246 -15.52 -4.17 -5.25
CA SER A 246 -15.56 -3.81 -6.66
C SER A 246 -14.57 -4.69 -7.40
N SER A 247 -15.07 -5.71 -8.10
CA SER A 247 -14.25 -6.47 -9.06
C SER A 247 -14.19 -5.68 -10.38
N ALA A 248 -12.98 -5.53 -10.94
CA ALA A 248 -12.78 -4.93 -12.26
C ALA A 248 -13.54 -5.73 -13.33
N ASP A 249 -13.51 -7.06 -13.23
CA ASP A 249 -14.24 -7.96 -14.12
C ASP A 249 -15.75 -7.75 -13.97
N ALA A 250 -16.26 -7.66 -12.73
CA ALA A 250 -17.68 -7.40 -12.50
C ALA A 250 -18.12 -6.05 -13.09
N ARG A 251 -17.25 -5.04 -13.04
CA ARG A 251 -17.53 -3.72 -13.62
C ARG A 251 -17.53 -3.76 -15.14
N GLN A 252 -16.57 -4.45 -15.75
CA GLN A 252 -16.52 -4.66 -17.21
C GLN A 252 -17.71 -5.49 -17.71
N LEU A 253 -18.12 -6.50 -16.95
CA LEU A 253 -19.33 -7.30 -17.22
C LEU A 253 -20.60 -6.44 -17.10
N LEU A 254 -20.68 -5.57 -16.11
CA LEU A 254 -21.82 -4.67 -15.94
C LEU A 254 -21.88 -3.61 -17.05
N GLU A 255 -20.74 -3.02 -17.43
CA GLU A 255 -20.66 -2.05 -18.52
C GLU A 255 -21.00 -2.69 -19.88
N SER A 256 -20.46 -3.88 -20.15
CA SER A 256 -20.81 -4.63 -21.37
C SER A 256 -22.28 -5.07 -21.38
N SER A 257 -22.84 -5.47 -20.23
CA SER A 257 -24.27 -5.77 -20.08
C SER A 257 -25.15 -4.55 -20.33
N LYS A 258 -24.74 -3.38 -19.81
CA LYS A 258 -25.43 -2.10 -20.05
C LYS A 258 -25.41 -1.74 -21.54
N MET A 259 -24.25 -1.83 -22.19
CA MET A 259 -24.12 -1.59 -23.63
C MET A 259 -24.96 -2.57 -24.48
N ALA A 260 -25.15 -3.82 -24.03
CA ALA A 260 -25.99 -4.79 -24.72
C ALA A 260 -27.48 -4.47 -24.58
N LEU A 261 -27.93 -4.01 -23.40
CA LEU A 261 -29.29 -3.54 -23.17
C LEU A 261 -29.61 -2.28 -23.97
N ASP A 262 -28.70 -1.31 -24.00
CA ASP A 262 -28.85 -0.07 -24.79
C ASP A 262 -28.99 -0.36 -26.30
N LYS A 263 -28.45 -1.49 -26.78
CA LYS A 263 -28.57 -1.97 -28.16
C LYS A 263 -29.83 -2.81 -28.42
N GLY A 264 -30.71 -3.00 -27.43
CA GLY A 264 -31.98 -3.72 -27.57
C GLY A 264 -31.87 -5.25 -27.51
N PHE A 265 -30.74 -5.82 -27.07
CA PHE A 265 -30.61 -7.26 -26.89
C PHE A 265 -31.25 -7.70 -25.55
N GLY A 266 -32.55 -8.00 -25.58
CA GLY A 266 -33.35 -8.41 -24.41
C GLY A 266 -33.09 -9.81 -23.83
N LYS A 267 -31.95 -10.44 -24.13
CA LYS A 267 -31.57 -11.76 -23.57
C LYS A 267 -30.16 -11.69 -22.98
N ILE A 268 -30.09 -11.39 -21.69
CA ILE A 268 -28.87 -11.59 -20.90
C ILE A 268 -28.76 -13.10 -20.66
N ASN A 269 -27.77 -13.75 -21.26
CA ASN A 269 -27.55 -15.18 -21.09
C ASN A 269 -27.07 -15.43 -19.65
N CYS A 270 -27.89 -16.11 -18.84
CA CYS A 270 -27.65 -16.32 -17.41
C CYS A 270 -26.43 -17.21 -17.12
N SER A 271 -25.86 -17.85 -18.15
CA SER A 271 -24.64 -18.66 -18.06
C SER A 271 -23.36 -17.85 -17.80
N LEU A 272 -23.39 -16.52 -17.93
CA LEU A 272 -22.26 -15.65 -17.60
C LEU A 272 -22.15 -15.34 -16.09
N TRP A 273 -23.24 -15.49 -15.33
CA TRP A 273 -23.24 -15.23 -13.89
C TRP A 273 -22.69 -16.40 -13.07
N SER A 274 -22.87 -17.63 -13.56
CA SER A 274 -22.41 -18.85 -12.90
C SER A 274 -20.88 -19.03 -12.86
N LEU A 275 -20.13 -18.36 -13.73
CA LEU A 275 -18.66 -18.36 -13.69
C LEU A 275 -18.08 -17.37 -12.67
N SER A 276 -18.86 -16.38 -12.22
CA SER A 276 -18.35 -15.34 -11.32
C SER A 276 -18.53 -15.71 -9.83
N SER A 277 -19.51 -16.55 -9.49
CA SER A 277 -19.74 -16.92 -8.08
C SER A 277 -18.67 -17.85 -7.50
N ASP A 278 -18.12 -18.78 -8.27
CA ASP A 278 -17.10 -19.72 -7.75
C ASP A 278 -15.67 -19.14 -7.75
N ASP A 279 -15.40 -18.11 -8.57
CA ASP A 279 -14.10 -17.44 -8.60
C ASP A 279 -14.02 -16.21 -7.67
N CYS A 280 -15.16 -15.61 -7.29
CA CYS A 280 -15.16 -14.43 -6.42
C CYS A 280 -14.83 -14.74 -4.95
N TRP A 281 -15.00 -16.00 -4.49
CA TRP A 281 -14.58 -16.41 -3.14
C TRP A 281 -13.06 -16.66 -3.04
N SER A 282 -12.37 -16.93 -4.16
CA SER A 282 -10.92 -17.20 -4.17
C SER A 282 -10.06 -15.94 -4.12
N LEU A 283 -10.59 -14.78 -4.55
CA LEU A 283 -9.87 -13.50 -4.54
C LEU A 283 -10.06 -12.68 -3.25
N GLN A 284 -10.87 -13.19 -2.30
CA GLN A 284 -11.17 -12.50 -1.04
C GLN A 284 -10.03 -12.48 -0.01
N SER A 285 -8.91 -13.17 -0.25
CA SER A 285 -7.81 -13.28 0.73
C SER A 285 -6.68 -12.26 0.60
N PHE A 286 -6.65 -11.40 -0.42
CA PHE A 286 -5.55 -10.44 -0.62
C PHE A 286 -5.95 -8.95 -0.64
N SER A 287 -7.14 -8.62 -0.12
CA SER A 287 -7.45 -7.25 0.29
C SER A 287 -6.83 -6.99 1.67
N CYS A 288 -5.58 -6.54 1.66
CA CYS A 288 -4.77 -5.99 2.74
C CYS A 288 -5.57 -5.56 4.00
N CYS A 289 -5.84 -6.54 4.86
CA CYS A 289 -6.34 -6.34 6.21
C CYS A 289 -5.14 -6.21 7.14
N SER A 290 -4.39 -5.11 7.01
CA SER A 290 -3.55 -4.64 8.11
C SER A 290 -4.42 -3.75 9.00
N LEU A 291 -5.23 -4.37 9.86
CA LEU A 291 -5.54 -3.77 11.14
C LEU A 291 -4.20 -3.60 11.87
N SER A 292 -3.54 -2.47 11.65
CA SER A 292 -2.51 -2.00 12.56
C SER A 292 -3.24 -1.51 13.82
N TYR A 293 -3.72 -2.44 14.64
CA TYR A 293 -4.03 -2.16 16.03
C TYR A 293 -2.70 -1.76 16.69
N TRP A 294 -2.44 -0.46 16.75
CA TRP A 294 -1.62 0.10 17.81
C TRP A 294 -2.47 -0.01 19.08
N ARG A 295 -2.30 -1.10 19.84
CA ARG A 295 -2.56 -1.04 21.28
C ARG A 295 -1.34 -0.37 21.92
N PRO A 296 -1.54 0.47 22.96
CA PRO A 296 -0.44 1.11 23.68
C PRO A 296 0.53 0.09 24.26
#